data_AF-A0A6P6MP34-F1
#
_entry.id   AF-A0A6P6MP34-F1
#
_cell.length_a   1.000
_cell.length_b   1.000
_cell.length_c   1.000
_cell.angle_alpha   90.00
_cell.angle_beta   90.00
_cell.angle_gamma   90.00
#
_symmetry.space_group_name_H-M   'P 1'
#
loop_
_entity.id
_entity.type
_entity.pdbx_description
1 polymer ?
#
loop_
_entity_poly.entity_id
_entity_poly.type
_entity_poly.pdbx_seq_one_letter_code
_entity_poly.pdbx_strand_id
1 'polypeptide(L)'
;MSAVPDGKKLVRSPSGLRMLPENGAFNSPFSLDEPQWVPDKECPRCMQCDTKFDFITRKHHCRRCGRCFCDKCCSQKVALPRMCFVDPVRQCAECSLISQKEVEFYDKQLKVLTAGGTFLVRVDSSEKSETMVCRLSNNHRYLFLDGESHFEVELSRISTMQVLTEGSTPGGGSIRASGMVLQYKPPGSQNLQELHMDTADDKRIASAWLAAMHKAAKLLYESRDQ
;
A
#
# COMPACT_ATOMS: atom_id res chain seq x y z
N MET A 1 -29.36 7.51 12.90
CA MET A 1 -28.22 7.94 12.08
C MET A 1 -27.05 7.02 12.38
N SER A 2 -26.87 5.94 11.60
CA SER A 2 -25.69 5.07 11.69
C SER A 2 -24.80 5.41 10.50
N ALA A 3 -23.65 6.02 10.76
CA ALA A 3 -22.72 6.54 9.76
C ALA A 3 -21.72 5.47 9.29
N VAL A 4 -22.21 4.28 8.97
CA VAL A 4 -21.36 3.24 8.37
C VAL A 4 -21.71 3.18 6.88
N PRO A 5 -20.81 3.60 5.97
CA PRO A 5 -21.02 3.44 4.54
C PRO A 5 -21.18 1.95 4.22
N ASP A 6 -22.13 1.61 3.36
CA ASP A 6 -22.48 0.23 2.97
C ASP A 6 -21.23 -0.66 2.79
N GLY A 7 -21.18 -1.76 3.55
CA GLY A 7 -20.21 -2.85 3.36
C GLY A 7 -18.96 -2.85 4.25
N LYS A 8 -18.92 -2.12 5.37
CA LYS A 8 -17.85 -2.23 6.39
C LYS A 8 -18.40 -2.57 7.77
N LYS A 9 -17.69 -3.42 8.51
CA LYS A 9 -17.99 -3.80 9.89
C LYS A 9 -16.87 -3.42 10.85
N LEU A 10 -17.25 -3.07 12.07
CA LEU A 10 -16.32 -2.86 13.17
C LEU A 10 -16.03 -4.21 13.86
N VAL A 11 -14.76 -4.57 13.98
CA VAL A 11 -14.29 -5.78 14.65
C VAL A 11 -13.39 -5.39 15.81
N ARG A 12 -13.70 -5.90 17.01
CA ARG A 12 -12.85 -5.73 18.20
C ARG A 12 -11.94 -6.95 18.34
N SER A 13 -10.64 -6.72 18.46
CA SER A 13 -9.63 -7.73 18.79
C SER A 13 -8.85 -7.30 20.04
N PRO A 14 -8.02 -8.18 20.64
CA PRO A 14 -7.09 -7.80 21.70
C PRO A 14 -6.14 -6.65 21.32
N SER A 15 -5.90 -6.46 20.02
CA SER A 15 -5.06 -5.39 19.49
C SER A 15 -5.75 -4.04 19.42
N GLY A 16 -7.08 -4.00 19.32
CA GLY A 16 -7.86 -2.76 19.22
C GLY A 16 -9.12 -2.90 18.36
N LEU A 17 -9.69 -1.76 17.98
CA LEU A 17 -10.85 -1.68 17.09
C LEU A 17 -10.38 -1.56 15.63
N ARG A 18 -10.91 -2.42 14.76
CA ARG A 18 -10.60 -2.46 13.33
C ARG A 18 -11.87 -2.26 12.50
N MET A 19 -11.75 -1.59 11.36
CA MET A 19 -12.84 -1.41 10.39
C MET A 19 -12.57 -2.25 9.15
N LEU A 20 -13.17 -3.44 9.09
CA LEU A 20 -12.97 -4.40 8.00
C LEU A 20 -14.14 -4.36 7.02
N PRO A 21 -13.93 -4.65 5.73
CA PRO A 21 -15.04 -4.91 4.83
C PRO A 21 -15.90 -6.10 5.31
N GLU A 22 -17.21 -6.00 5.11
CA GLU A 22 -18.14 -7.10 5.42
C GLU A 22 -17.92 -8.28 4.48
N ASN A 23 -17.74 -7.98 3.20
CA ASN A 23 -17.44 -8.94 2.15
C ASN A 23 -15.99 -8.73 1.67
N GLY A 24 -15.21 -9.81 1.61
CA GLY A 24 -13.80 -9.78 1.18
C GLY A 24 -13.59 -9.20 -0.23
N ALA A 25 -14.65 -9.13 -1.04
CA ALA A 25 -14.67 -8.46 -2.34
C ALA A 25 -14.32 -6.96 -2.29
N PHE A 26 -14.32 -6.32 -1.11
CA PHE A 26 -13.96 -4.90 -0.97
C PHE A 26 -12.64 -4.69 -0.23
N ASN A 27 -11.86 -5.75 0.02
CA ASN A 27 -10.54 -5.60 0.62
C ASN A 27 -9.60 -4.87 -0.35
N SER A 28 -8.97 -3.83 0.18
CA SER A 28 -7.88 -3.15 -0.51
C SER A 28 -6.69 -4.11 -0.62
N PRO A 29 -6.03 -4.22 -1.78
CA PRO A 29 -4.86 -5.09 -1.95
C PRO A 29 -3.63 -4.61 -1.17
N PHE A 30 -3.66 -3.39 -0.62
CA PHE A 30 -2.64 -2.87 0.30
C PHE A 30 -2.83 -3.32 1.76
N SER A 31 -3.97 -3.93 2.08
CA SER A 31 -4.26 -4.37 3.44
C SER A 31 -3.36 -5.54 3.85
N LEU A 32 -3.15 -5.65 5.17
CA LEU A 32 -2.40 -6.72 5.82
C LEU A 32 -3.27 -7.34 6.90
N ASP A 33 -3.04 -8.62 7.15
CA ASP A 33 -3.65 -9.31 8.27
C ASP A 33 -2.98 -8.94 9.60
N GLU A 34 -3.77 -9.02 10.67
CA GLU A 34 -3.27 -8.79 12.03
C GLU A 34 -2.33 -9.93 12.44
N PRO A 35 -1.14 -9.63 12.98
CA PRO A 35 -0.20 -10.66 13.40
C PRO A 35 -0.72 -11.42 14.61
N GLN A 36 -0.38 -12.70 14.69
CA GLN A 36 -0.53 -13.45 15.93
C GLN A 36 0.42 -12.89 16.99
N TRP A 37 -0.11 -12.67 18.19
CA TRP A 37 0.72 -12.27 19.32
C TRP A 37 1.50 -13.45 19.83
N VAL A 38 2.80 -13.25 20.09
CA VAL A 38 3.58 -14.27 20.76
C VAL A 38 2.98 -14.50 22.16
N PRO A 39 2.64 -15.75 22.53
CA PRO A 39 2.03 -16.04 23.81
C PRO A 39 2.89 -15.54 24.97
N ASP A 40 2.25 -14.99 26.01
CA ASP A 40 2.96 -14.43 27.16
C ASP A 40 3.91 -15.45 27.81
N LYS A 41 3.54 -16.74 27.82
CA LYS A 41 4.37 -17.82 28.39
C LYS A 41 5.70 -18.00 27.65
N GLU A 42 5.72 -17.70 26.35
CA GLU A 42 6.91 -17.81 25.49
C GLU A 42 7.75 -16.52 25.49
N CYS A 43 7.32 -15.49 26.23
CA CYS A 43 7.99 -14.20 26.31
C CYS A 43 8.48 -13.94 27.75
N PRO A 44 9.58 -14.56 28.22
CA PRO A 44 10.13 -14.28 29.55
C PRO A 44 10.91 -12.96 29.60
N ARG A 45 11.34 -12.44 28.45
CA ARG A 45 12.18 -11.25 28.30
C ARG A 45 11.73 -10.39 27.12
N CYS A 46 12.02 -9.10 27.18
CA CYS A 46 11.77 -8.17 26.08
C CYS A 46 12.54 -8.60 24.83
N MET A 47 11.84 -8.74 23.70
CA MET A 47 12.43 -9.18 22.42
C MET A 47 13.34 -8.14 21.74
N GLN A 48 13.60 -7.00 22.38
CA GLN A 48 14.52 -5.97 21.90
C GLN A 48 15.73 -5.78 22.82
N CYS A 49 15.50 -5.58 24.13
CA CYS A 49 16.54 -5.23 25.09
C CYS A 49 16.85 -6.33 26.11
N ASP A 50 16.25 -7.50 25.97
CA ASP A 50 16.43 -8.69 26.81
C ASP A 50 16.12 -8.51 28.33
N THR A 51 15.53 -7.37 28.69
CA THR A 51 15.08 -7.12 30.07
C THR A 51 14.04 -8.15 30.48
N LYS A 52 14.27 -8.81 31.61
CA LYS A 52 13.36 -9.80 32.18
C LYS A 52 12.05 -9.14 32.58
N PHE A 53 10.94 -9.80 32.26
CA PHE A 53 9.64 -9.37 32.74
C PHE A 53 9.40 -9.85 34.18
N ASP A 54 8.79 -8.99 34.96
CA ASP A 54 8.44 -9.22 36.37
C ASP A 54 7.20 -8.38 36.75
N PHE A 55 6.92 -8.23 38.04
CA PHE A 55 5.77 -7.46 38.52
C PHE A 55 5.84 -5.96 38.19
N ILE A 56 7.05 -5.41 37.95
CA ILE A 56 7.29 -4.00 37.63
C ILE A 56 7.37 -3.82 36.11
N THR A 57 8.13 -4.69 35.44
CA THR A 57 8.33 -4.67 33.98
C THR A 57 7.27 -5.55 33.31
N ARG A 58 6.15 -4.93 32.92
CA ARG A 58 5.05 -5.62 32.23
C ARG A 58 5.34 -5.88 30.74
N LYS A 59 4.64 -6.87 30.19
CA LYS A 59 4.67 -7.27 28.79
C LYS A 59 3.77 -6.39 27.94
N HIS A 60 4.24 -6.05 26.74
CA HIS A 60 3.50 -5.26 25.75
C HIS A 60 3.73 -5.80 24.34
N HIS A 61 2.65 -6.12 23.64
CA HIS A 61 2.73 -6.57 22.26
C HIS A 61 2.68 -5.41 21.27
N CYS A 62 3.55 -5.45 20.26
CA CYS A 62 3.45 -4.55 19.11
C CYS A 62 2.29 -5.00 18.22
N ARG A 63 1.37 -4.09 17.89
CA ARG A 63 0.19 -4.42 17.07
C ARG A 63 0.51 -4.66 15.59
N ARG A 64 1.73 -4.33 15.13
CA ARG A 64 2.19 -4.56 13.75
C ARG A 64 2.93 -5.89 13.58
N CYS A 65 3.75 -6.31 14.55
CA CYS A 65 4.54 -7.55 14.42
C CYS A 65 4.19 -8.66 15.42
N GLY A 66 3.31 -8.41 16.40
CA GLY A 66 2.91 -9.42 17.39
C GLY A 66 3.96 -9.79 18.43
N ARG A 67 5.21 -9.29 18.33
CA ARG A 67 6.29 -9.54 19.29
C ARG A 67 6.06 -8.82 20.62
N CYS A 68 6.70 -9.33 21.68
CA CYS A 68 6.55 -8.88 23.06
C CYS A 68 7.74 -8.02 23.55
N PHE A 69 7.43 -6.88 24.17
CA PHE A 69 8.40 -5.86 24.56
C PHE A 69 8.09 -5.28 25.95
N CYS A 70 9.08 -4.61 26.56
CA CYS A 70 8.83 -3.72 27.69
C CYS A 70 8.29 -2.37 27.20
N ASP A 71 7.76 -1.54 28.11
CA ASP A 71 7.15 -0.25 27.75
C ASP A 71 8.13 0.66 27.00
N LYS A 72 9.40 0.74 27.44
CA LYS A 72 10.45 1.55 26.80
C LYS A 72 10.68 1.18 25.33
N CYS A 73 10.66 -0.10 24.99
CA CYS A 73 10.89 -0.58 23.63
C CYS A 73 9.63 -0.54 22.74
N CYS A 74 8.47 -0.28 23.33
CA CYS A 74 7.18 -0.36 22.64
C CYS A 74 6.20 0.69 23.19
N SER A 75 6.61 1.96 23.25
CA SER A 75 5.85 3.06 23.86
C SER A 75 5.04 3.88 22.86
N GLN A 76 5.37 3.81 21.57
CA GLN A 76 4.79 4.66 20.53
C GLN A 76 3.38 4.18 20.16
N LYS A 77 2.45 5.13 19.96
CA LYS A 77 1.15 4.86 19.33
C LYS A 77 1.12 5.49 17.95
N VAL A 78 0.97 4.67 16.90
CA VAL A 78 1.00 5.11 15.50
C VAL A 78 -0.20 4.53 14.76
N ALA A 79 -0.78 5.30 13.85
CA ALA A 79 -1.82 4.82 12.96
C ALA A 79 -1.31 3.61 12.15
N LEU A 80 -2.18 2.62 11.93
CA LEU A 80 -1.83 1.39 11.21
C LEU A 80 -2.91 1.06 10.17
N PRO A 81 -3.03 1.86 9.09
CA PRO A 81 -4.13 1.75 8.13
C PRO A 81 -4.13 0.42 7.35
N ARG A 82 -2.95 -0.16 7.11
CA ARG A 82 -2.82 -1.45 6.40
C ARG A 82 -3.55 -2.58 7.12
N MET A 83 -3.57 -2.57 8.45
CA MET A 83 -4.32 -3.57 9.25
C MET A 83 -5.70 -3.06 9.67
N CYS A 84 -6.18 -1.95 9.07
CA CYS A 84 -7.51 -1.39 9.28
C CYS A 84 -7.82 -0.95 10.72
N PHE A 85 -6.81 -0.63 11.54
CA PHE A 85 -7.06 -0.08 12.88
C PHE A 85 -7.65 1.33 12.79
N VAL A 86 -8.69 1.58 13.60
CA VAL A 86 -9.39 2.87 13.64
C VAL A 86 -8.55 3.93 14.36
N ASP A 87 -7.98 3.55 15.51
CA ASP A 87 -7.18 4.44 16.35
C ASP A 87 -5.68 4.11 16.26
N PRO A 88 -4.78 5.06 16.56
CA PRO A 88 -3.36 4.78 16.72
C PRO A 88 -3.09 3.67 17.76
N VAL A 89 -2.33 2.66 17.35
CA VAL A 89 -2.05 1.46 18.17
C VAL A 89 -0.60 1.41 18.63
N ARG A 90 -0.35 0.70 19.73
CA ARG A 90 0.98 0.54 20.32
C ARG A 90 1.91 -0.24 19.39
N GLN A 91 3.11 0.28 19.15
CA GLN A 91 4.12 -0.36 18.31
C GLN A 91 5.53 -0.31 18.91
N CYS A 92 6.37 -1.28 18.55
CA CYS A 92 7.80 -1.22 18.84
C CYS A 92 8.48 -0.13 18.01
N ALA A 93 9.68 0.27 18.41
CA ALA A 93 10.43 1.34 17.75
C ALA A 93 10.59 1.10 16.23
N GLU A 94 10.98 -0.11 15.82
CA GLU A 94 11.14 -0.48 14.41
C GLU A 94 9.83 -0.37 13.62
N CYS A 95 8.76 -0.99 14.10
CA CYS A 95 7.47 -0.97 13.43
C CYS A 95 6.88 0.45 13.35
N SER A 96 7.12 1.28 14.36
CA SER A 96 6.62 2.66 14.39
C SER A 96 7.18 3.49 13.22
N LEU A 97 8.47 3.31 12.88
CA LEU A 97 9.12 4.00 11.76
C LEU A 97 8.55 3.54 10.41
N ILE A 98 8.24 2.24 10.28
CA ILE A 98 7.64 1.70 9.06
C ILE A 98 6.23 2.25 8.89
N SER A 99 5.39 2.15 9.93
CA SER A 99 4.01 2.65 9.89
C SER A 99 3.93 4.15 9.60
N GLN A 100 4.85 4.97 10.11
CA GLN A 100 4.89 6.40 9.80
C GLN A 100 5.13 6.68 8.30
N LYS A 101 6.01 5.91 7.66
CA LYS A 101 6.24 6.00 6.20
C LYS A 101 5.01 5.53 5.42
N GLU A 102 4.34 4.48 5.88
CA GLU A 102 3.09 3.99 5.28
C GLU A 102 1.96 5.01 5.42
N VAL A 103 1.83 5.69 6.57
CA VAL A 103 0.83 6.76 6.77
C VAL A 103 0.98 7.88 5.75
N GLU A 104 2.21 8.29 5.43
CA GLU A 104 2.44 9.29 4.38
C GLU A 104 1.89 8.85 3.01
N PHE A 105 1.97 7.55 2.70
CA PHE A 105 1.38 7.00 1.48
C PHE A 105 -0.15 7.18 1.48
N TYR A 106 -0.84 6.81 2.57
CA TYR A 106 -2.30 6.95 2.67
C TYR A 106 -2.76 8.41 2.68
N ASP A 107 -2.01 9.31 3.33
CA ASP A 107 -2.41 10.72 3.48
C ASP A 107 -2.22 11.55 2.21
N LYS A 108 -1.18 11.24 1.42
CA LYS A 108 -0.76 12.03 0.26
C LYS A 108 -0.88 11.25 -1.05
N GLN A 109 -0.18 10.12 -1.13
CA GLN A 109 0.03 9.42 -2.40
C GLN A 109 -1.24 8.77 -2.91
N LEU A 110 -2.05 8.20 -2.01
CA LEU A 110 -3.32 7.59 -2.37
C LEU A 110 -4.29 8.58 -3.01
N LYS A 111 -4.33 9.83 -2.54
CA LYS A 111 -5.14 10.91 -3.13
C LYS A 111 -4.67 11.28 -4.53
N VAL A 112 -3.36 11.27 -4.76
CA VAL A 112 -2.78 11.51 -6.10
C VAL A 112 -3.21 10.38 -7.04
N LEU A 113 -3.13 9.13 -6.57
CA LEU A 113 -3.47 7.96 -7.37
C LEU A 113 -4.96 7.90 -7.75
N THR A 114 -5.87 8.25 -6.83
CA THR A 114 -7.31 8.26 -7.08
C THR A 114 -7.77 9.48 -7.89
N ALA A 115 -7.09 10.63 -7.76
CA ALA A 115 -7.35 11.80 -8.60
C ALA A 115 -7.00 11.53 -10.07
N GLY A 116 -5.95 10.74 -10.31
CA GLY A 116 -5.53 10.31 -11.63
C GLY A 116 -4.51 11.23 -12.29
N GLY A 117 -3.96 10.77 -13.41
CA GLY A 117 -3.08 11.54 -14.29
C GLY A 117 -3.30 11.16 -15.74
N THR A 118 -2.94 12.06 -16.66
CA THR A 118 -3.07 11.82 -18.10
C THR A 118 -1.78 11.25 -18.66
N PHE A 119 -1.90 10.15 -19.41
CA PHE A 119 -0.78 9.42 -19.99
C PHE A 119 -1.07 9.08 -21.44
N LEU A 120 0.00 8.92 -22.22
CA LEU A 120 -0.06 8.25 -23.50
C LEU A 120 0.09 6.75 -23.26
N VAL A 121 -0.94 5.98 -23.59
CA VAL A 121 -1.06 4.57 -23.22
C VAL A 121 -0.97 3.70 -24.45
N ARG A 122 -0.21 2.61 -24.35
CA ARG A 122 -0.11 1.57 -25.39
C ARG A 122 -0.22 0.20 -24.74
N VAL A 123 -1.13 -0.61 -25.28
CA VAL A 123 -1.34 -2.01 -24.87
C VAL A 123 -0.60 -2.92 -25.86
N ASP A 124 0.23 -3.81 -25.33
CA ASP A 124 1.08 -4.75 -26.07
C ASP A 124 1.91 -4.06 -27.18
N SER A 125 2.06 -4.72 -28.33
CA SER A 125 2.75 -4.22 -29.52
C SER A 125 1.82 -3.43 -30.46
N SER A 126 0.74 -2.83 -29.93
CA SER A 126 -0.09 -1.93 -30.72
C SER A 126 0.74 -0.72 -31.15
N GLU A 127 0.79 -0.44 -32.45
CA GLU A 127 1.38 0.80 -32.98
C GLU A 127 0.56 2.06 -32.61
N LYS A 128 -0.67 1.85 -32.12
CA LYS A 128 -1.55 2.94 -31.68
C LYS A 128 -1.39 3.18 -30.19
N SER A 129 -1.01 4.41 -29.88
CA SER A 129 -1.07 4.98 -28.54
C SER A 129 -2.30 5.87 -28.38
N GLU A 130 -2.94 5.81 -27.22
CA GLU A 130 -4.14 6.57 -26.89
C GLU A 130 -3.88 7.46 -25.66
N THR A 131 -4.36 8.71 -25.69
CA THR A 131 -4.28 9.58 -24.49
C THR A 131 -5.39 9.19 -23.52
N MET A 132 -5.02 8.71 -22.34
CA MET A 132 -5.96 8.20 -21.34
C MET A 132 -5.74 8.82 -19.96
N VAL A 133 -6.82 8.95 -19.20
CA VAL A 133 -6.77 9.28 -17.77
C VAL A 133 -6.61 7.98 -16.99
N CYS A 134 -5.52 7.87 -16.24
CA CYS A 134 -5.18 6.69 -15.44
C CYS A 134 -5.35 6.98 -13.97
N ARG A 135 -6.15 6.19 -13.25
CA ARG A 135 -6.45 6.39 -11.82
C ARG A 135 -6.73 5.09 -11.08
N LEU A 136 -6.50 5.09 -9.77
CA LEU A 136 -6.96 3.99 -8.93
C LEU A 136 -8.45 4.12 -8.60
N SER A 137 -9.13 2.98 -8.54
CA SER A 137 -10.50 2.88 -8.03
C SER A 137 -10.58 3.28 -6.55
N ASN A 138 -11.76 3.65 -6.06
CA ASN A 138 -11.97 4.10 -4.67
C ASN A 138 -11.69 3.02 -3.61
N ASN A 139 -11.82 1.74 -3.97
CA ASN A 139 -11.42 0.60 -3.14
C ASN A 139 -9.98 0.14 -3.43
N HIS A 140 -9.29 0.84 -4.33
CA HIS A 140 -7.93 0.60 -4.77
C HIS A 140 -7.68 -0.81 -5.28
N ARG A 141 -8.69 -1.45 -5.89
CA ARG A 141 -8.59 -2.78 -6.48
C ARG A 141 -8.22 -2.75 -7.96
N TYR A 142 -8.58 -1.67 -8.65
CA TYR A 142 -8.41 -1.55 -10.08
C TYR A 142 -7.64 -0.28 -10.42
N LEU A 143 -6.79 -0.38 -11.43
CA LEU A 143 -6.30 0.74 -12.21
C LEU A 143 -7.24 0.92 -13.40
N PHE A 144 -7.93 2.04 -13.45
CA PHE A 144 -8.78 2.43 -14.56
C PHE A 144 -7.99 3.28 -15.55
N LEU A 145 -8.14 2.97 -16.83
CA LEU A 145 -7.63 3.75 -17.94
C LEU A 145 -8.82 4.16 -18.80
N ASP A 146 -9.12 5.47 -18.78
CA ASP A 146 -10.31 6.06 -19.38
C ASP A 146 -9.89 6.99 -20.55
N GLY A 147 -10.29 6.67 -21.78
CA GLY A 147 -10.07 7.47 -23.00
C GLY A 147 -11.23 7.33 -23.99
N GLU A 148 -10.95 7.14 -25.28
CA GLU A 148 -11.91 6.61 -26.24
C GLU A 148 -12.28 5.16 -25.91
N SER A 149 -11.29 4.41 -25.42
CA SER A 149 -11.45 3.06 -24.88
C SER A 149 -11.49 3.07 -23.35
N HIS A 150 -12.02 2.02 -22.75
CA HIS A 150 -12.00 1.81 -21.31
C HIS A 150 -11.31 0.50 -20.96
N PHE A 151 -10.28 0.56 -20.11
CA PHE A 151 -9.57 -0.61 -19.62
C PHE A 151 -9.54 -0.63 -18.09
N GLU A 152 -9.67 -1.83 -17.54
CA GLU A 152 -9.57 -2.09 -16.10
C GLU A 152 -8.48 -3.13 -15.83
N VAL A 153 -7.48 -2.76 -15.06
CA VAL A 153 -6.43 -3.68 -14.62
C VAL A 153 -6.58 -3.93 -13.12
N GLU A 154 -6.94 -5.16 -12.74
CA GLU A 154 -6.98 -5.56 -11.33
C GLU A 154 -5.55 -5.57 -10.76
N LEU A 155 -5.32 -4.82 -9.68
CA LEU A 155 -4.00 -4.66 -9.07
C LEU A 155 -3.39 -5.99 -8.59
N SER A 156 -4.23 -6.94 -8.15
CA SER A 156 -3.81 -8.27 -7.72
C SER A 156 -3.26 -9.13 -8.89
N ARG A 157 -3.57 -8.77 -10.14
CA ARG A 157 -3.14 -9.48 -11.35
C ARG A 157 -1.88 -8.88 -11.97
N ILE A 158 -1.37 -7.79 -11.43
CA ILE A 158 -0.11 -7.19 -11.86
C ILE A 158 1.04 -8.08 -11.38
N SER A 159 1.86 -8.51 -12.34
CA SER A 159 3.04 -9.34 -12.10
C SER A 159 4.27 -8.47 -11.86
N THR A 160 4.48 -7.46 -12.70
CA THR A 160 5.60 -6.52 -12.57
C THR A 160 5.18 -5.08 -12.83
N MET A 161 5.88 -4.15 -12.22
CA MET A 161 5.72 -2.71 -12.42
C MET A 161 7.08 -2.03 -12.41
N GLN A 162 7.39 -1.32 -13.48
CA GLN A 162 8.68 -0.67 -13.68
C GLN A 162 8.45 0.79 -14.05
N VAL A 163 9.04 1.72 -13.30
CA VAL A 163 9.01 3.15 -13.66
C VAL A 163 10.15 3.44 -14.61
N LEU A 164 9.82 4.06 -15.74
CA LEU A 164 10.77 4.57 -16.71
C LEU A 164 11.23 5.96 -16.27
N THR A 165 12.52 6.23 -16.45
CA THR A 165 13.13 7.50 -16.05
C THR A 165 13.95 8.08 -17.19
N GLU A 166 13.82 9.38 -17.42
CA GLU A 166 14.63 10.11 -18.40
C GLU A 166 15.73 10.91 -17.70
N GLY A 167 16.96 10.78 -18.20
CA GLY A 167 18.08 11.68 -17.92
C GLY A 167 19.08 11.22 -16.85
N SER A 168 20.26 10.81 -17.29
CA SER A 168 21.51 10.91 -16.53
C SER A 168 22.26 12.16 -17.00
N THR A 169 22.15 13.28 -16.29
CA THR A 169 23.13 14.38 -16.45
C THR A 169 24.26 14.20 -15.44
N PRO A 170 25.54 14.28 -15.86
CA PRO A 170 26.68 14.30 -14.94
C PRO A 170 26.70 15.65 -14.23
N GLY A 171 25.86 15.80 -13.20
CA GLY A 171 25.67 17.08 -12.51
C GLY A 171 24.59 17.12 -11.42
N GLY A 172 24.02 15.99 -11.01
CA GLY A 172 23.12 15.93 -9.84
C GLY A 172 21.70 16.46 -10.06
N GLY A 173 21.20 16.47 -11.30
CA GLY A 173 19.79 16.73 -11.58
C GLY A 173 18.88 15.59 -11.09
N SER A 174 17.73 15.92 -10.49
CA SER A 174 16.72 14.94 -10.05
C SER A 174 16.25 14.08 -11.22
N ILE A 175 16.43 12.76 -11.10
CA ILE A 175 15.85 11.75 -12.00
C ILE A 175 14.33 11.97 -12.01
N ARG A 176 13.73 12.18 -13.20
CA ARG A 176 12.28 12.35 -13.36
C ARG A 176 11.69 11.11 -14.00
N ALA A 177 10.57 10.64 -13.45
CA ALA A 177 9.80 9.56 -14.04
C ALA A 177 9.19 10.03 -15.36
N SER A 178 9.49 9.35 -16.46
CA SER A 178 8.99 9.64 -17.81
C SER A 178 7.89 8.69 -18.26
N GLY A 179 7.72 7.57 -17.56
CA GLY A 179 6.67 6.61 -17.86
C GLY A 179 6.66 5.43 -16.89
N MET A 180 5.87 4.41 -17.21
CA MET A 180 5.79 3.15 -16.48
C MET A 180 5.37 2.02 -17.41
N VAL A 181 5.91 0.84 -17.16
CA VAL A 181 5.52 -0.41 -17.81
C VAL A 181 4.94 -1.35 -16.76
N LEU A 182 3.78 -1.90 -17.07
CA LEU A 182 3.05 -2.85 -16.25
C LEU A 182 2.89 -4.16 -17.02
N GLN A 183 3.21 -5.28 -16.38
CA GLN A 183 2.85 -6.60 -16.91
C GLN A 183 1.76 -7.19 -16.02
N TYR A 184 0.65 -7.62 -16.61
CA TYR A 184 -0.49 -8.15 -15.88
C TYR A 184 -1.12 -9.33 -16.61
N LYS A 185 -1.91 -10.12 -15.89
CA LYS A 185 -2.63 -11.28 -16.42
C LYS A 185 -4.13 -10.99 -16.57
N PRO A 186 -4.64 -10.75 -17.79
CA PRO A 186 -6.05 -10.43 -18.00
C PRO A 186 -7.00 -11.53 -17.49
N PRO A 187 -8.25 -11.19 -17.10
CA PRO A 187 -9.27 -12.18 -16.81
C PRO A 187 -9.47 -13.16 -17.97
N GLY A 188 -9.47 -14.45 -17.68
CA GLY A 188 -9.66 -15.51 -18.69
C GLY A 188 -8.45 -15.79 -19.59
N SER A 189 -7.37 -15.00 -19.53
CA SER A 189 -6.14 -15.23 -20.30
C SER A 189 -5.06 -15.91 -19.46
N GLN A 190 -4.28 -16.80 -20.09
CA GLN A 190 -3.05 -17.35 -19.51
C GLN A 190 -1.82 -16.51 -19.82
N ASN A 191 -1.89 -15.67 -20.86
CA ASN A 191 -0.76 -14.86 -21.33
C ASN A 191 -0.69 -13.54 -20.57
N LEU A 192 0.54 -13.10 -20.31
CA LEU A 192 0.81 -11.75 -19.83
C LEU A 192 0.54 -10.74 -20.95
N GLN A 193 -0.05 -9.62 -20.58
CA GLN A 193 -0.13 -8.42 -21.39
C GLN A 193 0.76 -7.34 -20.80
N GLU A 194 1.28 -6.50 -21.68
CA GLU A 194 2.14 -5.39 -21.31
C GLU A 194 1.43 -4.06 -21.59
N LEU A 195 1.41 -3.18 -20.59
CA LEU A 195 0.81 -1.87 -20.67
C LEU A 195 1.90 -0.83 -20.45
N HIS A 196 2.09 0.02 -21.44
CA HIS A 196 3.04 1.14 -21.40
C HIS A 196 2.28 2.43 -21.20
N MET A 197 2.78 3.26 -20.28
CA MET A 197 2.22 4.55 -19.93
C MET A 197 3.33 5.58 -19.97
N ASP A 198 3.34 6.46 -20.96
CA ASP A 198 4.30 7.55 -21.09
C ASP A 198 3.67 8.86 -20.63
N THR A 199 4.45 9.77 -20.03
CA THR A 199 3.93 11.06 -19.61
C THR A 199 3.42 11.86 -20.81
N ALA A 200 2.17 12.33 -20.75
CA ALA A 200 1.62 13.29 -21.70
C ALA A 200 2.11 14.72 -21.38
N ASP A 201 1.43 15.75 -21.91
CA ASP A 201 1.84 17.15 -21.79
C ASP A 201 1.94 17.65 -20.34
N ASP A 202 1.08 17.17 -19.42
CA ASP A 202 1.17 17.51 -17.99
C ASP A 202 2.17 16.62 -17.25
N LYS A 203 3.45 16.96 -17.42
CA LYS A 203 4.55 16.23 -16.80
C LYS A 203 4.56 16.29 -15.28
N ARG A 204 3.94 17.30 -14.65
CA ARG A 204 4.00 17.48 -13.18
C ARG A 204 3.07 16.51 -12.48
N ILE A 205 1.79 16.47 -12.89
CA ILE A 205 0.81 15.54 -12.31
C ILE A 205 1.23 14.11 -12.64
N ALA A 206 1.60 13.84 -13.90
CA ALA A 206 2.04 12.52 -14.33
C ALA A 206 3.26 12.03 -13.55
N SER A 207 4.30 12.85 -13.36
CA SER A 207 5.48 12.47 -12.55
C SER A 207 5.13 12.14 -11.11
N ALA A 208 4.26 12.94 -10.47
CA ALA A 208 3.82 12.70 -9.11
C ALA A 208 3.01 11.40 -8.99
N TRP A 209 2.15 11.13 -9.98
CA TRP A 209 1.36 9.91 -10.05
C TRP A 209 2.26 8.66 -10.26
N LEU A 210 3.24 8.71 -11.16
CA LEU A 210 4.21 7.63 -11.36
C LEU A 210 5.02 7.33 -10.08
N ALA A 211 5.47 8.38 -9.38
CA ALA A 211 6.17 8.22 -8.11
C ALA A 211 5.28 7.62 -7.01
N ALA A 212 4.01 8.01 -6.96
CA ALA A 212 3.02 7.44 -6.07
C ALA A 212 2.76 5.96 -6.40
N MET A 213 2.67 5.62 -7.68
CA MET A 213 2.40 4.26 -8.15
C MET A 213 3.57 3.32 -7.84
N HIS A 214 4.81 3.79 -7.97
CA HIS A 214 5.99 3.04 -7.53
C HIS A 214 5.96 2.71 -6.03
N LYS A 215 5.51 3.65 -5.18
CA LYS A 215 5.31 3.39 -3.75
C LYS A 215 4.18 2.38 -3.52
N ALA A 216 3.08 2.49 -4.27
CA ALA A 216 1.98 1.54 -4.22
C ALA A 216 2.44 0.12 -4.59
N ALA A 217 3.29 -0.02 -5.62
CA ALA A 217 3.86 -1.30 -6.03
C ALA A 217 4.57 -2.00 -4.89
N LYS A 218 5.43 -1.29 -4.15
CA LYS A 218 6.16 -1.84 -2.99
C LYS A 218 5.21 -2.39 -1.93
N LEU A 219 4.16 -1.64 -1.61
CA LEU A 219 3.14 -2.11 -0.65
C LEU A 219 2.38 -3.34 -1.16
N LEU A 220 2.08 -3.41 -2.47
CA LEU A 220 1.44 -4.59 -3.07
C LEU A 220 2.31 -5.84 -2.98
N TYR A 221 3.62 -5.73 -3.26
CA TYR A 221 4.54 -6.85 -3.13
C TYR A 221 4.62 -7.33 -1.67
N GLU A 222 4.80 -6.41 -0.72
CA GLU A 222 4.82 -6.75 0.70
C GLU A 222 3.53 -7.42 1.20
N SER A 223 2.36 -7.02 0.68
CA SER A 223 1.08 -7.63 1.03
C SER A 223 0.90 -9.04 0.43
N ARG A 224 1.58 -9.37 -0.67
CA ARG A 224 1.52 -10.69 -1.31
C ARG A 224 2.40 -11.73 -0.63
N ASP A 225 3.46 -11.29 0.03
CA ASP A 225 4.43 -12.14 0.73
C ASP A 225 4.00 -12.50 2.17
N GLN A 226 2.80 -12.08 2.60
CA GLN A 226 2.25 -12.35 3.93
C GLN A 226 1.56 -13.71 4.05
#